data_AF-A0A6A6HIP9-F1
#
_entry.id   AF-A0A6A6HIP9-F1
#
_cell.length_a   1.000
_cell.length_b   1.000
_cell.length_c   1.000
_cell.angle_alpha   90.00
_cell.angle_beta   90.00
_cell.angle_gamma   90.00
#
_symmetry.space_group_name_H-M   'P 1'
#
loop_
_entity.id
_entity.type
_entity.pdbx_description
1 polymer ?
#
loop_
_entity_poly.entity_id
_entity_poly.type
_entity_poly.pdbx_seq_one_letter_code
_entity_poly.pdbx_strand_id
1 'polypeptide(L)'
;MNYLKYIEHAAENLQFFLWHRDYTRRFNELPASEQRLSPEWTAAQAEEEAANAAAGKPQSKRLNNVAADMFKGTDFATGPKVTENEKVDPFFTPPRTPNGSDKAAGIDHSNSHISRSITSSADDDRSTLASSQPARSCTKKAEGAFDDAGVTLQPFTVQPFRDEISRVITIYLADGAPRQLNLASRERAALLHALAATTHPTAFRAVLQTVEWSLRCQAHPNFIRWTICNGNRARVVFARGLGVAGILGGLLASLLITLSHAGRGWRVLPFVGYMIGISTLIAAWKGMCVVLHGMHHRHLRPWELFVDHDDEMAEMEGKSSMESLTSSVPSNSYEDEPWVAKYDRRNIIRKVFDREIWIEEPALRQIQDTIFIQSLLGAFIGAAILTGIFCAVPHGNLY
;
A
#
# COMPACT_ATOMS: atom_id res chain seq x y z
N MET A 1 -0.38 0.63 -9.53
CA MET A 1 -0.11 -0.39 -8.48
C MET A 1 1.04 0.02 -7.57
N ASN A 2 2.23 0.34 -8.09
CA ASN A 2 3.45 0.60 -7.30
C ASN A 2 3.31 1.64 -6.18
N TYR A 3 2.61 2.75 -6.42
CA TYR A 3 2.37 3.76 -5.38
C TYR A 3 1.65 3.17 -4.16
N LEU A 4 0.60 2.37 -4.37
CA LEU A 4 -0.16 1.78 -3.26
C LEU A 4 0.64 0.71 -2.52
N LYS A 5 1.57 0.04 -3.19
CA LYS A 5 2.43 -0.98 -2.59
C LYS A 5 3.57 -0.36 -1.77
N TYR A 6 4.31 0.58 -2.36
CA TYR A 6 5.56 1.10 -1.79
C TYR A 6 5.42 2.38 -0.98
N ILE A 7 4.31 3.12 -1.10
CA ILE A 7 4.11 4.41 -0.42
C ILE A 7 2.91 4.38 0.51
N GLU A 8 1.73 4.01 0.01
CA GLU A 8 0.51 4.02 0.83
C GLU A 8 0.32 2.73 1.65
N HIS A 9 1.00 1.65 1.25
CA HIS A 9 0.91 0.31 1.84
C HIS A 9 -0.54 -0.21 1.95
N ALA A 10 -1.36 0.12 0.95
CA ALA A 10 -2.78 -0.22 0.87
C ALA A 10 -3.17 -0.72 -0.53
N ALA A 11 -2.35 -1.61 -1.10
CA ALA A 11 -2.54 -2.13 -2.45
C ALA A 11 -3.74 -3.10 -2.56
N GLU A 12 -4.17 -3.68 -1.45
CA GLU A 12 -5.25 -4.66 -1.36
C GLU A 12 -6.57 -4.16 -1.94
N ASN A 13 -6.92 -2.88 -1.73
CA ASN A 13 -8.15 -2.29 -2.26
C ASN A 13 -8.15 -2.29 -3.80
N LEU A 14 -7.04 -1.89 -4.43
CA LEU A 14 -6.95 -1.85 -5.89
C LEU A 14 -6.84 -3.27 -6.47
N GLN A 15 -6.09 -4.16 -5.84
CA GLN A 15 -5.98 -5.56 -6.27
C GLN A 15 -7.34 -6.25 -6.20
N PHE A 16 -8.08 -6.07 -5.11
CA PHE A 16 -9.43 -6.62 -4.95
C PHE A 16 -10.41 -6.04 -5.97
N PHE A 17 -10.37 -4.73 -6.22
CA PHE A 17 -11.20 -4.09 -7.24
C PHE A 17 -10.93 -4.64 -8.64
N LEU A 18 -9.66 -4.76 -9.04
CA LEU A 18 -9.28 -5.31 -10.33
C LEU A 18 -9.66 -6.78 -10.45
N TRP A 19 -9.41 -7.58 -9.41
CA TRP A 19 -9.86 -8.96 -9.32
C TRP A 19 -11.37 -9.07 -9.51
N HIS A 20 -12.17 -8.29 -8.79
CA HIS A 20 -13.63 -8.35 -8.90
C HIS A 20 -14.13 -8.00 -10.30
N ARG A 21 -13.50 -7.02 -10.96
CA ARG A 21 -13.83 -6.64 -12.34
C ARG A 21 -13.59 -7.81 -13.31
N ASP A 22 -12.46 -8.48 -13.16
CA ASP A 22 -12.09 -9.64 -13.99
C ASP A 22 -12.95 -10.88 -13.62
N TYR A 23 -13.29 -11.05 -12.35
CA TYR A 23 -14.22 -12.06 -11.85
C TYR A 23 -15.61 -11.89 -12.46
N THR A 24 -16.15 -10.67 -12.43
CA THR A 24 -17.46 -10.35 -13.00
C THR A 24 -17.49 -10.61 -14.50
N ARG A 25 -16.41 -10.26 -15.22
CA ARG A 25 -16.28 -10.58 -16.65
C ARG A 25 -16.37 -12.09 -16.89
N ARG A 26 -15.54 -12.88 -16.21
CA ARG A 26 -15.52 -14.35 -16.35
C ARG A 26 -16.83 -15.00 -15.93
N PHE A 27 -17.49 -14.48 -14.90
CA PHE A 27 -18.79 -14.97 -14.46
C PHE A 27 -19.86 -14.74 -15.54
N ASN A 28 -19.88 -13.57 -16.17
CA ASN A 28 -20.84 -13.24 -17.23
C ASN A 28 -20.59 -14.04 -18.52
N GLU A 29 -19.36 -14.53 -18.74
CA GLU A 29 -19.00 -15.37 -19.88
C GLU A 29 -19.43 -16.85 -19.70
N LEU A 30 -19.82 -17.27 -18.48
CA LEU A 30 -20.27 -18.64 -18.22
C LEU A 30 -21.58 -18.98 -18.95
N PRO A 31 -21.83 -20.27 -19.25
CA PRO A 31 -23.13 -20.72 -19.75
C PRO A 31 -24.27 -20.35 -18.79
N ALA A 32 -25.45 -20.03 -19.33
CA ALA A 32 -26.61 -19.64 -18.52
C ALA A 32 -27.04 -20.73 -17.51
N SER A 33 -26.75 -22.01 -17.79
CA SER A 33 -26.99 -23.12 -16.87
C SER A 33 -26.15 -23.03 -15.61
N GLU A 34 -24.89 -22.60 -15.72
CA GLU A 34 -23.97 -22.48 -14.58
C GLU A 34 -24.20 -21.19 -13.80
N GLN A 35 -24.52 -20.09 -14.49
CA GLN A 35 -24.89 -18.84 -13.83
C GLN A 35 -26.11 -19.02 -12.91
N ARG A 36 -27.11 -19.80 -13.35
CA ARG A 36 -28.32 -20.11 -12.56
C ARG A 36 -28.04 -20.86 -11.24
N LEU A 37 -26.89 -21.53 -11.11
CA LEU A 37 -26.50 -22.18 -9.85
C LEU A 37 -26.15 -21.16 -8.76
N SER A 38 -25.82 -19.93 -9.16
CA SER A 38 -25.45 -18.83 -8.27
C SER A 38 -26.46 -17.70 -8.40
N PRO A 39 -27.58 -17.73 -7.67
CA PRO A 39 -28.62 -16.72 -7.77
C PRO A 39 -28.09 -15.34 -7.37
N GLU A 40 -28.66 -14.29 -7.94
CA GLU A 40 -28.28 -12.92 -7.62
C GLU A 40 -28.53 -12.59 -6.15
N TRP A 41 -27.54 -11.97 -5.49
CA TRP A 41 -27.73 -11.36 -4.19
C TRP A 41 -28.47 -10.01 -4.32
N THR A 42 -29.74 -10.01 -3.91
CA THR A 42 -30.64 -8.86 -4.04
C THR A 42 -30.39 -7.80 -2.94
N ALA A 43 -30.80 -6.56 -3.20
CA ALA A 43 -30.70 -5.48 -2.21
C ALA A 43 -31.56 -5.77 -0.97
N ALA A 44 -32.75 -6.36 -1.14
CA ALA A 44 -33.61 -6.75 -0.04
C ALA A 44 -32.95 -7.78 0.91
N GLN A 45 -32.26 -8.78 0.35
CA GLN A 45 -31.49 -9.75 1.15
C GLN A 45 -30.33 -9.08 1.90
N ALA A 46 -29.64 -8.12 1.27
CA ALA A 46 -28.58 -7.37 1.93
C ALA A 46 -29.11 -6.48 3.07
N GLU A 47 -30.28 -5.85 2.89
CA GLU A 47 -30.94 -5.02 3.90
C GLU A 47 -31.46 -5.86 5.07
N GLU A 48 -32.05 -7.03 4.79
CA GLU A 48 -32.50 -7.98 5.82
C GLU A 48 -31.32 -8.48 6.66
N GLU A 49 -30.20 -8.82 6.02
CA GLU A 49 -28.98 -9.24 6.72
C GLU A 49 -28.41 -8.11 7.59
N ALA A 50 -28.37 -6.88 7.05
CA ALA A 50 -27.93 -5.71 7.80
C ALA A 50 -28.86 -5.42 9.00
N ALA A 51 -30.17 -5.60 8.84
CA ALA A 51 -31.15 -5.44 9.91
C ALA A 51 -31.00 -6.54 10.99
N ASN A 52 -30.77 -7.79 10.58
CA ASN A 52 -30.51 -8.91 11.49
C ASN A 52 -29.21 -8.70 12.29
N ALA A 53 -28.15 -8.20 11.64
CA ALA A 53 -26.90 -7.84 12.30
C ALA A 53 -27.07 -6.67 13.29
N ALA A 54 -27.86 -5.64 12.92
CA ALA A 54 -28.13 -4.48 13.78
C ALA A 54 -29.03 -4.83 14.99
N ALA A 55 -29.96 -5.76 14.82
CA ALA A 55 -30.85 -6.24 15.88
C ALA A 55 -30.13 -7.10 16.94
N GLY A 56 -28.83 -7.37 16.78
CA GLY A 56 -28.02 -8.08 17.76
C GLY A 56 -28.48 -9.51 18.03
N LYS A 57 -29.25 -10.14 17.13
CA LYS A 57 -29.65 -11.55 17.27
C LYS A 57 -28.38 -12.40 17.31
N PRO A 58 -28.02 -13.01 18.46
CA PRO A 58 -26.82 -13.82 18.56
C PRO A 58 -27.14 -15.20 18.00
N GLN A 59 -27.17 -15.35 16.67
CA GLN A 59 -27.73 -16.57 16.07
C GLN A 59 -26.83 -17.81 16.15
N SER A 60 -25.52 -17.72 16.49
CA SER A 60 -24.67 -18.92 16.55
C SER A 60 -23.85 -19.10 17.82
N LYS A 61 -23.26 -18.04 18.41
CA LYS A 61 -22.39 -18.18 19.59
C LYS A 61 -23.09 -18.79 20.80
N ARG A 62 -24.40 -18.55 20.97
CA ARG A 62 -25.16 -19.07 22.11
C ARG A 62 -25.50 -20.56 21.97
N LEU A 63 -25.74 -21.04 20.75
CA LEU A 63 -26.04 -22.45 20.49
C LEU A 63 -24.77 -23.30 20.50
N ASN A 64 -23.67 -22.80 19.95
CA ASN A 64 -22.39 -23.50 19.97
C ASN A 64 -21.82 -23.65 21.39
N ASN A 65 -21.99 -22.65 22.27
CA ASN A 65 -21.55 -22.77 23.66
C ASN A 65 -22.39 -23.79 24.45
N VAL A 66 -23.71 -23.82 24.25
CA VAL A 66 -24.59 -24.79 24.93
C VAL A 66 -24.35 -26.21 24.42
N ALA A 67 -24.16 -26.40 23.12
CA ALA A 67 -23.81 -27.71 22.55
C ALA A 67 -22.41 -28.15 23.00
N ALA A 68 -21.40 -27.26 22.95
CA ALA A 68 -20.05 -27.56 23.40
C ALA A 68 -19.98 -27.87 24.91
N ASP A 69 -20.78 -27.19 25.74
CA ASP A 69 -20.89 -27.50 27.16
C ASP A 69 -21.68 -28.80 27.43
N MET A 70 -22.65 -29.18 26.57
CA MET A 70 -23.37 -30.46 26.67
C MET A 70 -22.51 -31.68 26.32
N PHE A 71 -21.56 -31.54 25.39
CA PHE A 71 -20.66 -32.63 24.99
C PHE A 71 -19.36 -32.67 25.81
N LYS A 72 -19.17 -31.72 26.74
CA LYS A 72 -17.99 -31.61 27.60
C LYS A 72 -17.90 -32.84 28.53
N GLY A 73 -16.93 -33.71 28.28
CA GLY A 73 -16.71 -34.94 29.05
C GLY A 73 -17.31 -36.22 28.43
N THR A 74 -17.82 -36.15 27.20
CA THR A 74 -18.26 -37.34 26.43
C THR A 74 -17.22 -37.73 25.38
N ASP A 75 -17.18 -39.01 25.00
CA ASP A 75 -16.25 -39.58 24.00
C ASP A 75 -16.47 -39.03 22.56
N PHE A 76 -17.53 -38.24 22.38
CA PHE A 76 -17.86 -37.51 21.15
C PHE A 76 -17.37 -36.05 21.15
N ALA A 77 -16.62 -35.63 22.18
CA ALA A 77 -16.02 -34.31 22.24
C ALA A 77 -14.89 -34.17 21.21
N THR A 78 -15.22 -33.82 19.97
CA THR A 78 -14.25 -33.35 18.98
C THR A 78 -13.84 -31.91 19.31
N GLY A 79 -13.08 -31.75 20.39
CA GLY A 79 -12.40 -30.50 20.74
C GLY A 79 -10.93 -30.56 20.31
N PRO A 80 -10.37 -29.49 19.70
CA PRO A 80 -8.93 -29.42 19.48
C PRO A 80 -8.23 -29.42 20.84
N LYS A 81 -7.16 -30.21 20.99
CA LYS A 81 -6.16 -29.98 22.04
C LYS A 81 -5.51 -28.63 21.74
N VAL A 82 -6.10 -27.56 22.29
CA VAL A 82 -5.46 -26.25 22.34
C VAL A 82 -4.33 -26.39 23.35
N THR A 83 -3.11 -26.55 22.84
CA THR A 83 -1.89 -26.30 23.59
C THR A 83 -1.95 -24.88 24.14
N GLU A 84 -1.78 -24.77 25.45
CA GLU A 84 -1.92 -23.59 26.30
C GLU A 84 -0.85 -22.49 26.07
N ASN A 85 -0.33 -22.33 24.85
CA ASN A 85 0.67 -21.32 24.51
C ASN A 85 0.17 -20.42 23.38
N GLU A 86 -0.71 -19.46 23.71
CA GLU A 86 -0.78 -18.12 23.10
C GLU A 86 -1.95 -17.36 23.71
N LYS A 87 -1.78 -16.91 24.95
CA LYS A 87 -2.67 -15.91 25.53
C LYS A 87 -2.21 -14.56 24.99
N VAL A 88 -2.73 -14.16 23.83
CA VAL A 88 -2.48 -12.82 23.27
C VAL A 88 -3.17 -11.79 24.17
N ASP A 89 -2.38 -10.84 24.68
CA ASP A 89 -2.81 -9.77 25.57
C ASP A 89 -3.80 -8.83 24.83
N PRO A 90 -5.00 -8.56 25.38
CA PRO A 90 -6.03 -7.75 24.72
C PRO A 90 -5.66 -6.27 24.52
N PHE A 91 -4.53 -5.81 25.08
CA PHE A 91 -3.99 -4.47 24.87
C PHE A 91 -2.76 -4.45 23.95
N PHE A 92 -2.37 -5.59 23.38
CA PHE A 92 -1.24 -5.67 22.46
C PHE A 92 -1.73 -5.45 21.02
N THR A 93 -1.31 -4.35 20.40
CA THR A 93 -1.40 -4.19 18.94
C THR A 93 -0.09 -4.72 18.37
N PRO A 94 -0.06 -5.89 17.70
CA PRO A 94 1.18 -6.41 17.15
C PRO A 94 1.73 -5.43 16.10
N PRO A 95 3.06 -5.25 16.00
CA PRO A 95 3.63 -4.52 14.88
C PRO A 95 3.18 -5.16 13.56
N ARG A 96 2.86 -4.33 12.56
CA ARG A 96 2.32 -4.74 11.24
C ARG A 96 3.33 -5.43 10.32
N THR A 97 4.29 -6.16 10.88
CA THR A 97 5.30 -6.94 10.15
C THR A 97 5.68 -8.19 10.94
N PRO A 98 5.80 -9.38 10.32
CA PRO A 98 6.36 -10.54 11.01
C PRO A 98 7.88 -10.34 11.15
N ASN A 99 8.36 -10.06 12.36
CA ASN A 99 9.79 -10.08 12.65
C ASN A 99 10.28 -11.54 12.60
N GLY A 100 11.09 -11.88 11.60
CA GLY A 100 11.77 -13.16 11.48
C GLY A 100 12.97 -13.27 12.43
N SER A 101 12.73 -13.27 13.75
CA SER A 101 13.81 -13.48 14.72
C SER A 101 13.32 -14.09 16.04
N ASP A 102 12.98 -15.38 16.02
CA ASP A 102 12.94 -16.21 17.22
C ASP A 102 13.66 -17.54 16.97
N LYS A 103 15.00 -17.47 16.96
CA LYS A 103 15.89 -18.61 17.22
C LYS A 103 17.13 -18.14 17.96
N ALA A 104 17.09 -18.18 19.30
CA ALA A 104 18.27 -18.31 20.15
C ALA A 104 17.89 -18.69 21.59
N ALA A 105 18.02 -19.97 21.95
CA ALA A 105 18.63 -20.44 23.21
C ALA A 105 18.51 -21.97 23.39
N GLY A 106 19.63 -22.65 23.64
CA GLY A 106 19.75 -24.03 24.14
C GLY A 106 19.95 -25.10 23.06
N ILE A 107 21.15 -25.33 22.53
CA ILE A 107 22.20 -26.24 23.07
C ILE A 107 21.67 -27.68 23.27
N ASP A 108 21.96 -28.60 22.33
CA ASP A 108 22.98 -29.62 22.61
C ASP A 108 23.43 -30.41 21.37
N HIS A 109 24.71 -30.76 21.40
CA HIS A 109 25.49 -31.45 20.37
C HIS A 109 25.13 -32.93 20.24
N SER A 110 25.08 -33.48 19.01
CA SER A 110 25.82 -34.71 18.67
C SER A 110 26.01 -34.87 17.16
N ASN A 111 27.28 -35.09 16.78
CA ASN A 111 27.75 -35.46 15.44
C ASN A 111 27.19 -36.81 14.95
N SER A 112 26.91 -36.92 13.65
CA SER A 112 27.47 -38.00 12.82
C SER A 112 27.26 -37.76 11.32
N HIS A 113 28.38 -37.46 10.68
CA HIS A 113 28.87 -37.96 9.39
C HIS A 113 28.06 -39.03 8.61
N ILE A 114 28.14 -38.87 7.28
CA ILE A 114 28.27 -39.88 6.20
C ILE A 114 27.08 -40.05 5.23
N SER A 115 27.37 -39.57 4.01
CA SER A 115 27.19 -40.16 2.68
C SER A 115 25.81 -40.47 2.10
N ARG A 116 25.65 -39.87 0.92
CA ARG A 116 24.95 -40.43 -0.24
C ARG A 116 25.22 -41.93 -0.39
N SER A 117 24.16 -42.72 -0.48
CA SER A 117 24.16 -43.95 -1.26
C SER A 117 22.80 -44.12 -1.93
N ILE A 118 22.88 -44.23 -3.26
CA ILE A 118 21.85 -44.70 -4.16
C ILE A 118 21.60 -46.17 -3.84
N THR A 119 20.37 -46.54 -3.49
CA THR A 119 19.87 -47.90 -3.67
C THR A 119 18.42 -47.85 -4.11
N SER A 120 18.18 -48.34 -5.31
CA SER A 120 16.89 -48.65 -5.90
C SER A 120 16.23 -49.83 -5.19
N SER A 121 14.99 -49.67 -4.77
CA SER A 121 14.04 -50.76 -4.68
C SER A 121 12.64 -50.18 -4.92
N ALA A 122 11.97 -50.77 -5.90
CA ALA A 122 10.65 -50.43 -6.35
C ALA A 122 9.64 -50.52 -5.20
N ASP A 123 8.86 -49.46 -5.03
CA ASP A 123 7.47 -49.53 -4.60
C ASP A 123 6.74 -48.37 -5.29
N ASP A 124 5.79 -48.76 -6.13
CA ASP A 124 4.87 -47.92 -6.87
C ASP A 124 3.96 -47.10 -5.92
N ASP A 125 3.34 -46.06 -6.48
CA ASP A 125 2.23 -45.29 -5.91
C ASP A 125 2.51 -44.24 -4.82
N ARG A 126 3.18 -43.12 -5.19
CA ARG A 126 2.87 -41.83 -4.52
C ARG A 126 3.30 -40.55 -5.25
N SER A 127 2.84 -40.31 -6.48
CA SER A 127 3.17 -39.05 -7.21
C SER A 127 2.01 -38.08 -7.47
N THR A 128 0.93 -38.09 -6.66
CA THR A 128 -0.22 -37.17 -6.86
C THR A 128 -0.55 -36.24 -5.68
N LEU A 129 0.19 -36.27 -4.57
CA LEU A 129 -0.21 -35.56 -3.33
C LEU A 129 0.38 -34.16 -3.11
N ALA A 130 1.37 -33.72 -3.89
CA ALA A 130 2.04 -32.42 -3.66
C ALA A 130 1.21 -31.18 -4.07
N SER A 131 0.20 -31.34 -4.94
CA SER A 131 -0.69 -30.23 -5.35
C SER A 131 -1.82 -29.94 -4.35
N SER A 132 -2.11 -30.88 -3.43
CA SER A 132 -3.30 -30.81 -2.56
C SER A 132 -3.13 -30.03 -1.26
N GLN A 133 -1.89 -29.73 -0.84
CA GLN A 133 -1.61 -29.06 0.44
C GLN A 133 -2.06 -27.59 0.49
N PRO A 134 -1.75 -26.72 -0.49
CA PRO A 134 -2.19 -25.32 -0.44
C PRO A 134 -3.71 -25.17 -0.59
N ALA A 135 -4.33 -26.00 -1.45
CA ALA A 135 -5.78 -26.00 -1.63
C ALA A 135 -6.53 -26.38 -0.34
N ARG A 136 -6.10 -27.46 0.34
CA ARG A 136 -6.69 -27.89 1.64
C ARG A 136 -6.48 -26.87 2.75
N SER A 137 -5.35 -26.14 2.75
CA SER A 137 -5.10 -25.07 3.73
C SER A 137 -6.02 -23.86 3.52
N CYS A 138 -6.31 -23.52 2.26
CA CYS A 138 -7.19 -22.41 1.91
C CYS A 138 -8.64 -22.67 2.32
N THR A 139 -9.14 -23.88 2.06
CA THR A 139 -10.51 -24.27 2.42
C THR A 139 -10.72 -24.21 3.93
N LYS A 140 -9.79 -24.73 4.73
CA LYS A 140 -9.88 -24.68 6.21
C LYS A 140 -9.89 -23.25 6.77
N LYS A 141 -9.09 -22.34 6.20
CA LYS A 141 -9.08 -20.92 6.61
C LYS A 141 -10.38 -20.22 6.22
N ALA A 142 -10.93 -20.53 5.05
CA ALA A 142 -12.22 -20.00 4.63
C ALA A 142 -13.37 -20.52 5.52
N GLU A 143 -13.36 -21.80 5.88
CA GLU A 143 -14.30 -22.41 6.84
C GLU A 143 -14.26 -21.68 8.20
N GLY A 144 -13.08 -21.47 8.76
CA GLY A 144 -12.94 -20.71 10.01
C GLY A 144 -13.49 -19.28 9.90
N ALA A 145 -13.30 -18.60 8.76
CA ALA A 145 -13.86 -17.27 8.55
C ALA A 145 -15.41 -17.26 8.50
N PHE A 146 -16.04 -18.31 7.96
CA PHE A 146 -17.49 -18.48 8.00
C PHE A 146 -17.99 -18.71 9.43
N ASP A 147 -17.29 -19.54 10.20
CA ASP A 147 -17.62 -19.81 11.61
C ASP A 147 -17.50 -18.55 12.48
N ASP A 148 -16.45 -17.75 12.26
CA ASP A 148 -16.25 -16.46 12.94
C ASP A 148 -17.36 -15.45 12.63
N ALA A 149 -17.87 -15.46 11.39
CA ALA A 149 -19.01 -14.65 10.97
C ALA A 149 -20.35 -15.19 11.50
N GLY A 150 -20.38 -16.42 12.05
CA GLY A 150 -21.59 -17.04 12.59
C GLY A 150 -22.52 -17.63 11.52
N VAL A 151 -21.98 -17.93 10.34
CA VAL A 151 -22.70 -18.57 9.25
C VAL A 151 -22.97 -20.03 9.62
N THR A 152 -24.25 -20.41 9.73
CA THR A 152 -24.65 -21.78 10.09
C THR A 152 -24.82 -22.71 8.88
N LEU A 153 -24.89 -22.14 7.67
CA LEU A 153 -25.10 -22.88 6.43
C LEU A 153 -23.77 -23.35 5.85
N GLN A 154 -23.68 -24.66 5.58
CA GLN A 154 -22.60 -25.22 4.77
C GLN A 154 -22.64 -24.57 3.37
N PRO A 155 -21.53 -23.97 2.90
CA PRO A 155 -21.52 -23.30 1.61
C PRO A 155 -21.77 -24.28 0.46
N PHE A 156 -22.60 -23.86 -0.51
CA PHE A 156 -22.96 -24.70 -1.66
C PHE A 156 -21.76 -24.96 -2.57
N THR A 157 -21.30 -26.21 -2.62
CA THR A 157 -20.09 -26.62 -3.36
C THR A 157 -20.27 -26.73 -4.87
N VAL A 158 -21.52 -26.71 -5.36
CA VAL A 158 -21.87 -26.88 -6.79
C VAL A 158 -21.75 -25.57 -7.58
N GLN A 159 -21.58 -24.43 -6.90
CA GLN A 159 -21.54 -23.11 -7.54
C GLN A 159 -20.22 -22.89 -8.31
N PRO A 160 -20.25 -22.22 -9.47
CA PRO A 160 -19.05 -21.84 -10.21
C PRO A 160 -18.10 -20.99 -9.36
N PHE A 161 -16.80 -21.14 -9.63
CA PHE A 161 -15.71 -20.39 -9.00
C PHE A 161 -15.63 -20.48 -7.46
N ARG A 162 -16.18 -21.53 -6.84
CA ARG A 162 -16.17 -21.69 -5.37
C ARG A 162 -14.77 -21.71 -4.77
N ASP A 163 -13.82 -22.38 -5.43
CA ASP A 163 -12.42 -22.43 -5.00
C ASP A 163 -11.76 -21.05 -5.04
N GLU A 164 -12.15 -20.23 -6.01
CA GLU A 164 -11.64 -18.85 -6.13
C GLU A 164 -12.19 -17.96 -5.02
N ILE A 165 -13.49 -18.06 -4.73
CA ILE A 165 -14.10 -17.35 -3.59
C ILE A 165 -13.43 -17.77 -2.27
N SER A 166 -13.11 -19.04 -2.10
CA SER A 166 -12.40 -19.54 -0.90
C SER A 166 -10.99 -18.94 -0.77
N ARG A 167 -10.28 -18.77 -1.90
CA ARG A 167 -9.00 -18.05 -1.94
C ARG A 167 -9.15 -16.58 -1.59
N VAL A 168 -10.15 -15.91 -2.16
CA VAL A 168 -10.43 -14.50 -1.90
C VAL A 168 -10.75 -14.28 -0.42
N ILE A 169 -11.55 -15.16 0.17
CA ILE A 169 -11.84 -15.13 1.61
C ILE A 169 -10.52 -15.21 2.40
N THR A 170 -9.66 -16.17 2.07
CA THR A 170 -8.39 -16.38 2.79
C THR A 170 -7.41 -15.21 2.64
N ILE A 171 -7.41 -14.53 1.50
CA ILE A 171 -6.44 -13.45 1.19
C ILE A 171 -6.93 -12.09 1.67
N TYR A 172 -8.23 -11.80 1.55
CA TYR A 172 -8.79 -10.46 1.73
C TYR A 172 -9.81 -10.34 2.87
N LEU A 173 -10.48 -11.42 3.27
CA LEU A 173 -11.62 -11.34 4.19
C LEU A 173 -11.39 -12.05 5.53
N ALA A 174 -10.50 -13.03 5.64
CA ALA A 174 -10.22 -13.69 6.91
C ALA A 174 -9.54 -12.72 7.90
N ASP A 175 -9.75 -12.93 9.20
CA ASP A 175 -9.04 -12.15 10.21
C ASP A 175 -7.54 -12.44 10.17
N GLY A 176 -6.72 -11.38 10.15
CA GLY A 176 -5.28 -11.51 9.99
C GLY A 176 -4.87 -12.01 8.59
N ALA A 177 -5.74 -11.89 7.59
CA ALA A 177 -5.38 -12.24 6.22
C ALA A 177 -4.22 -11.37 5.72
N PRO A 178 -3.31 -11.93 4.87
CA PRO A 178 -2.12 -11.23 4.43
C PRO A 178 -2.40 -9.94 3.64
N ARG A 179 -3.62 -9.81 3.09
CA ARG A 179 -4.10 -8.62 2.37
C ARG A 179 -5.51 -8.25 2.84
N GLN A 180 -5.76 -8.37 4.13
CA GLN A 180 -7.07 -8.10 4.73
C GLN A 180 -7.58 -6.70 4.33
N LEU A 181 -8.80 -6.63 3.80
CA LEU A 181 -9.43 -5.36 3.45
C LEU A 181 -9.82 -4.59 4.71
N ASN A 182 -9.72 -3.26 4.64
CA ASN A 182 -10.13 -2.36 5.71
C ASN A 182 -11.65 -2.14 5.70
N LEU A 183 -12.40 -3.18 6.06
CA LEU A 183 -13.86 -3.18 6.12
C LEU A 183 -14.35 -3.14 7.56
N ALA A 184 -15.56 -2.59 7.77
CA ALA A 184 -16.21 -2.70 9.07
C ALA A 184 -16.54 -4.17 9.37
N SER A 185 -16.46 -4.59 10.64
CA SER A 185 -16.76 -5.97 11.05
C SER A 185 -18.15 -6.44 10.57
N ARG A 186 -19.16 -5.57 10.67
CA ARG A 186 -20.52 -5.83 10.17
C ARG A 186 -20.56 -6.09 8.67
N GLU A 187 -19.76 -5.36 7.89
CA GLU A 187 -19.77 -5.39 6.44
C GLU A 187 -19.06 -6.65 5.94
N ARG A 188 -17.94 -7.00 6.57
CA ARG A 188 -17.25 -8.26 6.35
C ARG A 188 -18.12 -9.46 6.70
N ALA A 189 -18.81 -9.44 7.84
CA ALA A 189 -19.72 -10.53 8.23
C ALA A 189 -20.88 -10.67 7.23
N ALA A 190 -21.53 -9.57 6.85
CA ALA A 190 -22.60 -9.58 5.86
C ALA A 190 -22.13 -10.13 4.49
N LEU A 191 -20.91 -9.78 4.07
CA LEU A 191 -20.32 -10.37 2.86
C LEU A 191 -20.09 -11.88 3.01
N LEU A 192 -19.56 -12.34 4.14
CA LEU A 192 -19.35 -13.78 4.38
C LEU A 192 -20.68 -14.55 4.41
N HIS A 193 -21.75 -13.97 4.97
CA HIS A 193 -23.10 -14.53 4.88
C HIS A 193 -23.60 -14.62 3.43
N ALA A 194 -23.42 -13.55 2.64
CA ALA A 194 -23.79 -13.55 1.22
C ALA A 194 -22.99 -14.60 0.42
N LEU A 195 -21.68 -14.70 0.67
CA LEU A 195 -20.79 -15.65 0.01
C LEU A 195 -21.07 -17.09 0.42
N ALA A 196 -21.65 -17.35 1.58
CA ALA A 196 -22.10 -18.70 1.93
C ALA A 196 -23.28 -19.15 1.05
N ALA A 197 -24.16 -18.22 0.68
CA ALA A 197 -25.35 -18.48 -0.12
C ALA A 197 -25.08 -18.50 -1.63
N THR A 198 -24.24 -17.60 -2.15
CA THR A 198 -24.02 -17.45 -3.60
C THR A 198 -22.59 -17.03 -3.94
N THR A 199 -22.10 -17.45 -5.12
CA THR A 199 -20.88 -16.90 -5.72
C THR A 199 -21.16 -15.77 -6.72
N HIS A 200 -22.42 -15.34 -6.87
CA HIS A 200 -22.77 -14.30 -7.83
C HIS A 200 -22.03 -12.97 -7.54
N PRO A 201 -21.50 -12.25 -8.56
CA PRO A 201 -20.72 -11.02 -8.36
C PRO A 201 -21.45 -9.93 -7.56
N THR A 202 -22.77 -9.94 -7.54
CA THR A 202 -23.60 -8.98 -6.79
C THR A 202 -23.50 -9.14 -5.28
N ALA A 203 -23.03 -10.27 -4.75
CA ALA A 203 -22.76 -10.45 -3.33
C ALA A 203 -21.74 -9.43 -2.81
N PHE A 204 -20.80 -9.00 -3.66
CA PHE A 204 -19.75 -8.04 -3.32
C PHE A 204 -20.18 -6.57 -3.39
N ARG A 205 -21.41 -6.26 -3.81
CA ARG A 205 -21.86 -4.90 -4.16
C ARG A 205 -21.55 -3.86 -3.08
N ALA A 206 -21.89 -4.16 -1.82
CA ALA A 206 -21.67 -3.24 -0.70
C ALA A 206 -20.16 -3.01 -0.43
N VAL A 207 -19.40 -4.10 -0.35
CA VAL A 207 -17.94 -4.05 -0.13
C VAL A 207 -17.22 -3.34 -1.24
N LEU A 208 -17.62 -3.54 -2.49
CA LEU A 208 -17.03 -2.81 -3.62
C LEU A 208 -17.30 -1.33 -3.56
N GLN A 209 -18.49 -0.91 -3.13
CA GLN A 209 -18.79 0.51 -2.99
C GLN A 209 -17.86 1.15 -1.95
N THR A 210 -17.58 0.46 -0.84
CA THR A 210 -16.62 0.90 0.18
C THR A 210 -15.19 0.95 -0.35
N VAL A 211 -14.74 -0.11 -1.05
CA VAL A 211 -13.40 -0.20 -1.64
C VAL A 211 -13.20 0.89 -2.70
N GLU A 212 -14.17 1.05 -3.61
CA GLU A 212 -14.14 2.07 -4.66
C GLU A 212 -14.15 3.48 -4.06
N TRP A 213 -14.95 3.72 -3.03
CA TRP A 213 -14.94 4.98 -2.30
C TRP A 213 -13.56 5.29 -1.71
N SER A 214 -12.93 4.32 -1.04
CA SER A 214 -11.57 4.48 -0.52
C SER A 214 -10.57 4.80 -1.64
N LEU A 215 -10.65 4.09 -2.77
CA LEU A 215 -9.77 4.34 -3.92
C LEU A 215 -9.96 5.76 -4.49
N ARG A 216 -11.20 6.21 -4.68
CA ARG A 216 -11.51 7.51 -5.30
C ARG A 216 -11.28 8.69 -4.36
N CYS A 217 -11.61 8.54 -3.08
CA CYS A 217 -11.64 9.66 -2.14
C CYS A 217 -10.41 9.73 -1.23
N GLN A 218 -9.64 8.65 -1.09
CA GLN A 218 -8.43 8.61 -0.26
C GLN A 218 -7.19 8.39 -1.12
N ALA A 219 -7.08 7.21 -1.74
CA ALA A 219 -5.88 6.81 -2.46
C ALA A 219 -5.57 7.72 -3.66
N HIS A 220 -6.59 8.06 -4.46
CA HIS A 220 -6.40 8.88 -5.65
C HIS A 220 -5.93 10.32 -5.32
N PRO A 221 -6.57 11.10 -4.42
CA PRO A 221 -6.06 12.40 -4.02
C PRO A 221 -4.66 12.35 -3.39
N ASN A 222 -4.37 11.31 -2.60
CA ASN A 222 -3.04 11.12 -2.01
C ASN A 222 -1.98 10.86 -3.09
N PHE A 223 -2.31 10.00 -4.07
CA PHE A 223 -1.47 9.74 -5.24
C PHE A 223 -1.17 11.01 -6.02
N ILE A 224 -2.19 11.84 -6.29
CA ILE A 224 -2.00 13.12 -6.98
C ILE A 224 -1.08 14.05 -6.18
N ARG A 225 -1.28 14.20 -4.87
CA ARG A 225 -0.40 15.02 -4.02
C ARG A 225 1.03 14.52 -4.03
N TRP A 226 1.22 13.21 -4.01
CA TRP A 226 2.53 12.58 -4.02
C TRP A 226 3.24 12.73 -5.38
N THR A 227 2.52 12.55 -6.49
CA THR A 227 3.12 12.57 -7.84
C THR A 227 3.56 13.96 -8.29
N ILE A 228 2.99 15.03 -7.70
CA ILE A 228 3.43 16.42 -7.93
C ILE A 228 4.91 16.62 -7.57
N CYS A 229 5.42 15.89 -6.58
CA CYS A 229 6.82 15.98 -6.15
C CYS A 229 7.75 15.40 -7.22
N ASN A 230 8.48 16.28 -7.91
CA ASN A 230 9.43 15.91 -8.97
C ASN A 230 10.78 15.41 -8.42
N GLY A 231 11.16 15.80 -7.20
CA GLY A 231 12.41 15.42 -6.57
C GLY A 231 12.22 14.37 -5.48
N ASN A 232 13.26 13.56 -5.24
CA ASN A 232 13.31 12.74 -4.03
C ASN A 232 13.61 13.59 -2.78
N ARG A 233 13.47 12.98 -1.60
CA ARG A 233 13.68 13.66 -0.31
C ARG A 233 15.05 14.34 -0.22
N ALA A 234 16.12 13.68 -0.68
CA ALA A 234 17.48 14.24 -0.65
C ALA A 234 17.60 15.51 -1.49
N ARG A 235 17.12 15.49 -2.74
CA ARG A 235 17.15 16.66 -3.65
C ARG A 235 16.28 17.80 -3.15
N VAL A 236 15.12 17.50 -2.55
CA VAL A 236 14.25 18.54 -1.96
C VAL A 236 14.91 19.18 -0.73
N VAL A 237 15.54 18.40 0.15
CA VAL A 237 16.30 18.95 1.29
C VAL A 237 17.47 19.80 0.82
N PHE A 238 18.20 19.36 -0.20
CA PHE A 238 19.26 20.14 -0.84
C PHE A 238 18.73 21.47 -1.42
N ALA A 239 17.61 21.43 -2.15
CA ALA A 239 16.98 22.62 -2.70
C ALA A 239 16.51 23.61 -1.61
N ARG A 240 15.98 23.12 -0.48
CA ARG A 240 15.67 23.96 0.69
C ARG A 240 16.91 24.64 1.25
N GLY A 241 18.01 23.89 1.39
CA GLY A 241 19.30 24.44 1.82
C GLY A 241 19.79 25.54 0.89
N LEU A 242 19.72 25.33 -0.42
CA LEU A 242 20.09 26.32 -1.43
C LEU A 242 19.20 27.58 -1.36
N GLY A 243 17.89 27.40 -1.17
CA GLY A 243 16.95 28.50 -0.99
C GLY A 243 17.27 29.36 0.23
N VAL A 244 17.51 28.73 1.40
CA VAL A 244 17.92 29.42 2.63
C VAL A 244 19.26 30.13 2.45
N ALA A 245 20.26 29.46 1.87
CA ALA A 245 21.56 30.07 1.60
C ALA A 245 21.46 31.28 0.66
N GLY A 246 20.59 31.22 -0.36
CA GLY A 246 20.32 32.35 -1.24
C GLY A 246 19.70 33.55 -0.52
N ILE A 247 18.75 33.30 0.39
CA ILE A 247 18.16 34.36 1.22
C ILE A 247 19.22 34.97 2.15
N LEU A 248 20.02 34.15 2.83
CA LEU A 248 21.09 34.62 3.71
C LEU A 248 22.17 35.41 2.94
N GLY A 249 22.53 34.96 1.73
CA GLY A 249 23.43 35.68 0.84
C GLY A 249 22.85 37.04 0.41
N GLY A 250 21.56 37.09 0.09
CA GLY A 250 20.84 38.34 -0.16
C GLY A 250 20.85 39.28 1.05
N LEU A 251 20.57 38.76 2.26
CA LEU A 251 20.63 39.52 3.51
C LEU A 251 22.03 40.08 3.75
N LEU A 252 23.07 39.25 3.60
CA LEU A 252 24.45 39.68 3.77
C LEU A 252 24.82 40.78 2.76
N ALA A 253 24.46 40.62 1.49
CA ALA A 253 24.69 41.65 0.47
C ALA A 253 23.93 42.95 0.79
N SER A 254 22.67 42.86 1.21
CA SER A 254 21.90 44.02 1.66
C SER A 254 22.55 44.72 2.85
N LEU A 255 23.07 43.96 3.83
CA LEU A 255 23.77 44.53 4.99
C LEU A 255 25.06 45.24 4.57
N LEU A 256 25.91 44.60 3.77
CA LEU A 256 27.17 45.17 3.30
C LEU A 256 26.96 46.45 2.49
N ILE A 257 26.02 46.45 1.55
CA ILE A 257 25.70 47.65 0.75
C ILE A 257 25.11 48.76 1.64
N THR A 258 24.27 48.40 2.62
CA THR A 258 23.65 49.38 3.53
C THR A 258 24.68 50.07 4.43
N LEU A 259 25.69 49.32 4.88
CA LEU A 259 26.77 49.84 5.73
C LEU A 259 27.84 50.60 4.94
N SER A 260 27.99 50.33 3.63
CA SER A 260 28.96 51.03 2.77
C SER A 260 28.57 52.48 2.44
N HIS A 261 29.50 53.23 1.83
CA HIS A 261 29.24 54.52 1.19
C HIS A 261 28.38 54.48 -0.10
N ALA A 262 27.97 53.29 -0.56
CA ALA A 262 27.15 53.17 -1.76
C ALA A 262 25.78 53.85 -1.58
N GLY A 263 25.36 54.62 -2.59
CA GLY A 263 24.06 55.27 -2.59
C GLY A 263 22.88 54.28 -2.56
N ARG A 264 21.73 54.73 -2.06
CA ARG A 264 20.52 53.90 -1.84
C ARG A 264 20.11 53.01 -3.01
N GLY A 265 20.29 53.45 -4.26
CA GLY A 265 19.90 52.69 -5.46
C GLY A 265 20.59 51.33 -5.58
N TRP A 266 21.82 51.19 -5.08
CA TRP A 266 22.57 49.93 -5.12
C TRP A 266 21.96 48.83 -4.24
N ARG A 267 21.12 49.21 -3.26
CA ARG A 267 20.44 48.27 -2.36
C ARG A 267 19.34 47.47 -3.03
N VAL A 268 19.01 47.78 -4.29
CA VAL A 268 18.10 46.98 -5.12
C VAL A 268 18.77 45.71 -5.66
N LEU A 269 20.10 45.67 -5.80
CA LEU A 269 20.80 44.50 -6.37
C LEU A 269 20.51 43.16 -5.65
N PRO A 270 20.48 43.10 -4.30
CA PRO A 270 20.14 41.87 -3.59
C PRO A 270 18.72 41.34 -3.86
N PHE A 271 17.84 42.12 -4.50
CA PHE A 271 16.50 41.67 -4.92
C PHE A 271 16.55 40.36 -5.69
N VAL A 272 17.50 40.22 -6.63
CA VAL A 272 17.65 38.99 -7.43
C VAL A 272 18.00 37.78 -6.55
N GLY A 273 18.84 37.98 -5.53
CA GLY A 273 19.19 36.94 -4.56
C GLY A 273 17.99 36.50 -3.72
N TYR A 274 17.21 37.46 -3.22
CA TYR A 274 15.95 37.17 -2.51
C TYR A 274 14.95 36.45 -3.40
N MET A 275 14.79 36.90 -4.65
CA MET A 275 13.91 36.28 -5.62
C MET A 275 14.23 34.81 -5.83
N ILE A 276 15.50 34.50 -6.13
CA ILE A 276 15.94 33.12 -6.36
C ILE A 276 15.80 32.29 -5.09
N GLY A 277 16.23 32.82 -3.94
CA GLY A 277 16.19 32.11 -2.66
C GLY A 277 14.76 31.78 -2.20
N ILE A 278 13.87 32.79 -2.21
CA ILE A 278 12.48 32.64 -1.75
C ILE A 278 11.69 31.75 -2.72
N SER A 279 11.81 31.94 -4.04
CA SER A 279 11.10 31.09 -5.02
C SER A 279 11.52 29.63 -4.90
N THR A 280 12.83 29.37 -4.79
CA THR A 280 13.37 28.03 -4.57
C THR A 280 12.83 27.42 -3.27
N LEU A 281 12.75 28.20 -2.19
CA LEU A 281 12.26 27.71 -0.90
C LEU A 281 10.76 27.39 -0.93
N ILE A 282 9.94 28.25 -1.54
CA ILE A 282 8.49 28.00 -1.70
C ILE A 282 8.25 26.75 -2.55
N ALA A 283 8.93 26.62 -3.69
CA ALA A 283 8.82 25.45 -4.56
C ALA A 283 9.27 24.16 -3.84
N ALA A 284 10.39 24.20 -3.11
CA ALA A 284 10.92 23.06 -2.37
C ALA A 284 10.05 22.69 -1.15
N TRP A 285 9.26 23.62 -0.61
CA TRP A 285 8.28 23.28 0.42
C TRP A 285 7.16 22.40 -0.15
N LYS A 286 6.76 22.65 -1.40
CA LYS A 286 5.81 21.81 -2.16
C LYS A 286 6.44 20.53 -2.75
N GLY A 287 7.70 20.23 -2.42
CA GLY A 287 8.39 19.03 -2.89
C GLY A 287 8.92 19.12 -4.33
N MET A 288 9.01 20.33 -4.88
CA MET A 288 9.51 20.55 -6.24
C MET A 288 10.91 21.16 -6.24
N CYS A 289 11.77 20.65 -7.11
CA CYS A 289 13.02 21.26 -7.50
C CYS A 289 12.81 22.09 -8.77
N VAL A 290 13.18 23.37 -8.73
CA VAL A 290 13.02 24.31 -9.86
C VAL A 290 13.85 23.87 -11.08
N VAL A 291 15.04 23.31 -10.86
CA VAL A 291 15.90 22.81 -11.95
C VAL A 291 15.24 21.65 -12.71
N LEU A 292 14.69 20.68 -11.99
CA LEU A 292 13.95 19.56 -12.59
C LEU A 292 12.70 20.03 -13.33
N HIS A 293 12.00 20.99 -12.72
CA HIS A 293 10.81 21.58 -13.33
C HIS A 293 11.13 22.23 -14.68
N GLY A 294 12.22 23.01 -14.77
CA GLY A 294 12.64 23.65 -16.03
C GLY A 294 13.00 22.66 -17.15
N MET A 295 13.34 21.41 -16.80
CA MET A 295 13.59 20.33 -17.76
C MET A 295 12.35 19.46 -18.01
N HIS A 296 11.23 19.72 -17.32
CA HIS A 296 10.07 18.84 -17.26
C HIS A 296 10.42 17.40 -16.85
N HIS A 297 11.42 17.26 -15.99
CA HIS A 297 11.92 15.99 -15.50
C HIS A 297 11.44 15.69 -14.08
N ARG A 298 11.39 14.41 -13.75
CA ARG A 298 11.25 13.89 -12.37
C ARG A 298 12.36 12.89 -12.08
N HIS A 299 12.73 12.75 -10.82
CA HIS A 299 13.58 11.62 -10.41
C HIS A 299 12.85 10.29 -10.59
N LEU A 300 13.58 9.30 -11.10
CA LEU A 300 13.17 7.91 -11.04
C LEU A 300 12.96 7.50 -9.59
N ARG A 301 11.92 6.70 -9.36
CA ARG A 301 11.63 6.18 -8.02
C ARG A 301 12.61 5.07 -7.64
N PRO A 302 12.82 4.81 -6.34
CA PRO A 302 13.78 3.80 -5.88
C PRO A 302 13.63 2.42 -6.55
N TRP A 303 12.39 1.96 -6.73
CA TRP A 303 12.07 0.70 -7.41
C TRP A 303 12.20 0.78 -8.94
N GLU A 304 12.27 1.96 -9.56
CA GLU A 304 12.50 2.14 -11.00
C GLU A 304 13.99 2.24 -11.34
N LEU A 305 14.84 2.58 -10.36
CA LEU A 305 16.27 2.87 -10.57
C LEU A 305 17.11 1.63 -10.89
N PHE A 306 16.69 0.46 -10.41
CA PHE A 306 17.46 -0.79 -10.47
C PHE A 306 16.83 -1.85 -11.37
N VAL A 307 15.82 -1.47 -12.15
CA VAL A 307 15.30 -2.32 -13.21
C VAL A 307 16.27 -2.19 -14.39
N ASP A 308 17.02 -3.24 -14.67
CA ASP A 308 17.82 -3.30 -15.88
C ASP A 308 16.85 -3.32 -17.08
N HIS A 309 17.02 -2.36 -18.01
CA HIS A 309 16.06 -2.09 -19.09
C HIS A 309 15.78 -3.29 -20.02
N ASP A 310 16.65 -4.31 -19.99
CA ASP A 310 16.61 -5.45 -20.90
C ASP A 310 15.92 -6.69 -20.30
N ASP A 311 15.78 -6.80 -18.96
CA ASP A 311 15.37 -8.06 -18.31
C ASP A 311 13.89 -8.16 -17.92
N GLU A 312 13.13 -7.05 -17.78
CA GLU A 312 11.77 -7.09 -17.19
C GLU A 312 10.63 -6.40 -17.95
N MET A 313 10.83 -5.81 -19.15
CA MET A 313 9.66 -5.44 -19.98
C MET A 313 8.80 -6.66 -20.31
N ALA A 314 9.41 -7.86 -20.39
CA ALA A 314 8.71 -9.12 -20.58
C ALA A 314 8.02 -9.66 -19.31
N GLU A 315 8.54 -9.36 -18.10
CA GLU A 315 7.99 -9.89 -16.85
C GLU A 315 6.86 -9.03 -16.26
N MET A 316 6.91 -7.70 -16.45
CA MET A 316 5.94 -6.78 -15.82
C MET A 316 4.61 -6.69 -16.58
N GLU A 317 4.60 -6.90 -17.90
CA GLU A 317 3.36 -7.03 -18.70
C GLU A 317 2.70 -8.41 -18.55
N GLY A 318 3.47 -9.46 -18.24
CA GLY A 318 2.98 -10.85 -18.14
C GLY A 318 2.31 -11.21 -16.82
N LYS A 319 2.66 -10.53 -15.71
CA LYS A 319 2.09 -10.76 -14.37
C LYS A 319 0.74 -10.04 -14.22
N SER A 320 -0.22 -10.47 -15.04
CA SER A 320 -1.64 -10.13 -14.89
C SER A 320 -2.11 -10.47 -13.47
N SER A 321 -3.05 -9.68 -12.95
CA SER A 321 -3.77 -9.80 -11.67
C SER A 321 -4.05 -11.26 -11.21
N MET A 322 -4.19 -12.17 -12.17
CA MET A 322 -4.45 -13.59 -11.99
C MET A 322 -3.29 -14.40 -11.35
N GLU A 323 -2.02 -14.07 -11.59
CA GLU A 323 -0.88 -14.83 -11.01
C GLU A 323 -0.70 -14.60 -9.50
N SER A 324 -1.31 -13.53 -8.97
CA SER A 324 -1.29 -13.23 -7.55
C SER A 324 -2.17 -14.18 -6.70
N LEU A 325 -3.01 -15.01 -7.32
CA LEU A 325 -3.85 -16.00 -6.63
C LEU A 325 -3.31 -17.44 -6.74
N THR A 326 -2.34 -17.69 -7.63
CA THR A 326 -1.87 -19.04 -7.98
C THR A 326 -0.42 -19.31 -7.57
N SER A 327 0.41 -18.27 -7.44
CA SER A 327 1.76 -18.36 -6.88
C SER A 327 1.72 -18.06 -5.37
N SER A 328 2.55 -18.77 -4.58
CA SER A 328 2.69 -18.65 -3.12
C SER A 328 2.46 -17.22 -2.62
N VAL A 329 1.28 -16.94 -2.05
CA VAL A 329 0.76 -15.57 -1.82
C VAL A 329 1.79 -14.71 -1.10
N PRO A 330 2.54 -13.84 -1.80
CA PRO A 330 3.44 -12.94 -1.13
C PRO A 330 2.55 -11.89 -0.44
N SER A 331 2.85 -11.62 0.82
CA SER A 331 2.32 -10.44 1.51
C SER A 331 2.56 -9.20 0.63
N ASN A 332 1.74 -8.14 0.76
CA ASN A 332 2.01 -6.85 0.11
C ASN A 332 3.28 -6.15 0.65
N SER A 333 4.13 -6.87 1.40
CA SER A 333 5.43 -6.42 1.89
C SER A 333 6.41 -6.17 0.74
N TYR A 334 7.12 -5.06 0.83
CA TYR A 334 8.21 -4.70 -0.07
C TYR A 334 9.57 -4.65 0.65
N GLU A 335 9.61 -4.90 1.97
CA GLU A 335 10.82 -4.73 2.79
C GLU A 335 11.95 -5.65 2.35
N ASP A 336 11.59 -6.83 1.84
CA ASP A 336 12.52 -7.84 1.32
C ASP A 336 12.96 -7.56 -0.13
N GLU A 337 12.44 -6.51 -0.77
CA GLU A 337 12.79 -6.24 -2.17
C GLU A 337 14.25 -5.78 -2.30
N PRO A 338 14.98 -6.31 -3.28
CA PRO A 338 16.43 -6.11 -3.38
C PRO A 338 16.83 -4.64 -3.59
N TRP A 339 15.94 -3.81 -4.15
CA TRP A 339 16.19 -2.39 -4.32
C TRP A 339 16.21 -1.62 -3.00
N VAL A 340 15.51 -2.08 -1.95
CA VAL A 340 15.43 -1.37 -0.66
C VAL A 340 16.82 -1.27 -0.04
N ALA A 341 17.49 -2.41 0.15
CA ALA A 341 18.84 -2.46 0.69
C ALA A 341 19.86 -1.72 -0.21
N LYS A 342 19.71 -1.81 -1.54
CA LYS A 342 20.57 -1.09 -2.50
C LYS A 342 20.39 0.42 -2.41
N TYR A 343 19.15 0.91 -2.28
CA TYR A 343 18.85 2.33 -2.21
C TYR A 343 19.28 2.93 -0.86
N ASP A 344 19.10 2.21 0.24
CA ASP A 344 19.45 2.69 1.57
C ASP A 344 20.96 2.89 1.73
N ARG A 345 21.77 1.96 1.21
CA ARG A 345 23.24 2.06 1.24
C ARG A 345 23.83 3.19 0.37
N ARG A 346 23.02 3.86 -0.45
CA ARG A 346 23.49 4.86 -1.41
C ARG A 346 23.75 6.21 -0.73
N ASN A 347 24.90 6.82 -1.04
CA ASN A 347 25.30 8.12 -0.49
C ASN A 347 24.29 9.23 -0.81
N ILE A 348 24.10 10.16 0.12
CA ILE A 348 23.12 11.26 0.01
C ILE A 348 23.39 12.14 -1.22
N ILE A 349 24.65 12.44 -1.52
CA ILE A 349 25.02 13.25 -2.71
C ILE A 349 24.58 12.53 -4.00
N ARG A 350 24.79 11.21 -4.08
CA ARG A 350 24.32 10.43 -5.24
C ARG A 350 22.80 10.43 -5.32
N LYS A 351 22.08 10.41 -4.18
CA LYS A 351 20.61 10.54 -4.14
C LYS A 351 20.15 11.92 -4.62
N VAL A 352 20.89 13.00 -4.35
CA VAL A 352 20.55 14.34 -4.86
C VAL A 352 20.59 14.37 -6.40
N PHE A 353 21.52 13.66 -7.02
CA PHE A 353 21.68 13.57 -8.48
C PHE A 353 21.25 12.20 -9.02
N ASP A 354 20.10 11.72 -8.56
CA ASP A 354 19.50 10.49 -9.08
C ASP A 354 19.13 10.62 -10.56
N ARG A 355 19.03 9.47 -11.25
CA ARG A 355 18.57 9.43 -12.64
C ARG A 355 17.18 10.07 -12.73
N GLU A 356 16.98 10.79 -13.82
CA GLU A 356 15.78 11.55 -14.09
C GLU A 356 15.14 11.10 -15.41
N ILE A 357 13.82 11.23 -15.47
CA ILE A 357 13.00 10.88 -16.63
C ILE A 357 12.04 12.03 -16.92
N TRP A 358 11.72 12.19 -18.21
CA TRP A 358 10.75 13.17 -18.66
C TRP A 358 9.34 12.82 -18.15
N ILE A 359 8.56 13.85 -17.83
CA ILE A 359 7.18 13.69 -17.35
C ILE A 359 6.23 13.56 -18.55
N GLU A 360 5.75 12.35 -18.78
CA GLU A 360 4.81 12.02 -19.86
C GLU A 360 3.47 12.76 -19.71
N GLU A 361 2.89 12.68 -18.51
CA GLU A 361 1.53 13.17 -18.24
C GLU A 361 1.43 14.70 -18.33
N PRO A 362 0.67 15.26 -19.29
CA PRO A 362 0.55 16.71 -19.46
C PRO A 362 -0.19 17.38 -18.30
N ALA A 363 -1.19 16.73 -17.70
CA ALA A 363 -1.91 17.27 -16.55
C ALA A 363 -0.97 17.50 -15.34
N LEU A 364 0.01 16.61 -15.16
CA LEU A 364 1.00 16.76 -14.09
C LEU A 364 1.91 17.97 -14.32
N ARG A 365 2.32 18.20 -15.58
CA ARG A 365 3.11 19.38 -15.95
C ARG A 365 2.37 20.68 -15.67
N GLN A 366 1.08 20.77 -16.04
CA GLN A 366 0.25 21.94 -15.76
C GLN A 366 0.16 22.27 -14.26
N ILE A 367 0.04 21.25 -13.40
CA ILE A 367 0.03 21.44 -11.95
C ILE A 367 1.38 21.99 -11.48
N GLN A 368 2.49 21.44 -11.98
CA GLN A 368 3.84 21.92 -11.62
C GLN A 368 4.09 23.35 -12.11
N ASP A 369 3.67 23.69 -13.33
CA ASP A 369 3.77 25.05 -13.89
C ASP A 369 3.02 26.05 -13.00
N THR A 370 1.82 25.68 -12.54
CA THR A 370 1.02 26.50 -11.64
C THR A 370 1.75 26.75 -10.31
N ILE A 371 2.32 25.71 -9.69
CA ILE A 371 3.06 25.86 -8.44
C ILE A 371 4.33 26.69 -8.66
N PHE A 372 5.02 26.54 -9.79
CA PHE A 372 6.19 27.34 -10.13
C PHE A 372 5.83 28.83 -10.25
N ILE A 373 4.79 29.17 -11.00
CA ILE A 373 4.32 30.56 -11.13
C ILE A 373 3.92 31.13 -9.77
N GLN A 374 3.17 30.37 -8.96
CA GLN A 374 2.82 30.78 -7.59
C GLN A 374 4.07 31.04 -6.73
N SER A 375 5.10 30.21 -6.85
CA SER A 375 6.36 30.38 -6.12
C SER A 375 7.11 31.64 -6.56
N LEU A 376 7.09 31.96 -7.86
CA LEU A 376 7.74 33.14 -8.41
C LEU A 376 7.02 34.43 -8.00
N LEU A 377 5.68 34.42 -8.03
CA LEU A 377 4.85 35.55 -7.56
C LEU A 377 5.05 35.79 -6.06
N GLY A 378 5.00 34.73 -5.25
CA GLY A 378 5.27 34.83 -3.81
C GLY A 378 6.68 35.36 -3.51
N ALA A 379 7.67 34.92 -4.28
CA ALA A 379 9.03 35.42 -4.18
C ALA A 379 9.16 36.89 -4.57
N PHE A 380 8.45 37.33 -5.62
CA PHE A 380 8.41 38.73 -6.05
C PHE A 380 7.96 39.66 -4.94
N ILE A 381 6.83 39.32 -4.32
CA ILE A 381 6.28 40.11 -3.22
C ILE A 381 7.25 40.12 -2.03
N GLY A 382 7.76 38.94 -1.63
CA GLY A 382 8.68 38.82 -0.50
C GLY A 382 10.00 39.58 -0.72
N ALA A 383 10.60 39.45 -1.91
CA ALA A 383 11.84 40.14 -2.28
C ALA A 383 11.63 41.66 -2.35
N ALA A 384 10.49 42.13 -2.85
CA ALA A 384 10.18 43.56 -2.93
C ALA A 384 10.05 44.17 -1.52
N ILE A 385 9.39 43.47 -0.60
CA ILE A 385 9.25 43.90 0.80
C ILE A 385 10.64 44.00 1.46
N LEU A 386 11.44 42.93 1.39
CA LEU A 386 12.78 42.92 1.99
C LEU A 386 13.69 44.02 1.42
N THR A 387 13.70 44.17 0.10
CA THR A 387 14.48 45.22 -0.57
C THR A 387 14.00 46.61 -0.16
N GLY A 388 12.68 46.82 -0.10
CA GLY A 388 12.08 48.08 0.34
C GLY A 388 12.49 48.48 1.76
N ILE A 389 12.54 47.51 2.69
CA ILE A 389 13.03 47.73 4.06
C ILE A 389 14.46 48.26 4.02
N PHE A 390 15.39 47.58 3.34
CA PHE A 390 16.79 48.00 3.28
C PHE A 390 16.99 49.33 2.53
N CYS A 391 16.16 49.65 1.54
CA CYS A 391 16.16 50.96 0.88
C CYS A 391 15.72 52.10 1.82
N ALA A 392 14.85 51.83 2.80
CA ALA A 392 14.37 52.82 3.76
C ALA A 392 15.36 53.10 4.91
N VAL A 393 16.25 52.16 5.23
CA VAL A 393 17.27 52.35 6.28
C VAL A 393 18.21 53.52 5.91
N PRO A 394 18.63 54.39 6.84
CA PRO A 394 19.66 55.40 6.56
C PRO A 394 21.03 54.77 6.20
N HIS A 395 21.99 55.56 5.72
CA HIS A 395 23.33 55.05 5.40
C HIS A 395 24.14 54.84 6.69
N GLY A 396 24.87 53.73 6.76
CA GLY A 396 25.79 53.45 7.88
C GLY A 396 27.12 54.18 7.77
N ASN A 397 27.62 54.43 6.55
CA ASN A 397 28.91 55.08 6.26
C ASN A 397 30.09 54.46 7.02
N LEU A 398 30.14 53.13 7.08
CA LEU A 398 31.13 52.39 7.87
C LEU A 398 32.46 52.18 7.12
N TYR A 399 32.42 52.06 5.78
CA TYR A 399 33.59 51.92 4.91
C TYR A 399 33.28 52.27 3.45
#